data_AF-A0A9X0D3Y0-F1
#
_entry.id   AF-A0A9X0D3Y0-F1
#
_cell.length_a   1.000
_cell.length_b   1.000
_cell.length_c   1.000
_cell.angle_alpha   90.00
_cell.angle_beta   90.00
_cell.angle_gamma   90.00
#
_symmetry.space_group_name_H-M   'P 1'
#
loop_
_entity.id
_entity.type
_entity.pdbx_description
1 polymer ?
#
loop_
_entity_poly.entity_id
_entity_poly.type
_entity_poly.pdbx_seq_one_letter_code
_entity_poly.pdbx_strand_id
1 'polypeptide(L)'
;MIGFQEILHGNNVNITEILADGDESNNSGDENVDSDDSGDDGGADESSISADNYDNIVLMRPFNTNSMVWIWEFPYNISQSTYQGRNGSNACSIIALLIAEGIHQVNCDLDPSHAILPTPWVTLVCGCIKEGNALYDRSRASLPQRYLSAAEAAMVAGDRLDASIDQPLPVRVSDPHPPSTLRYQLLELCSNQCISCALFIVNGKTVLFVGFGKEKLLLVDSHLHEQNGAMVILGKLCNVDNFVHAVQESLGVDNDTFGHFVQVTFQE
;
A
#
# COMPACT_ATOMS: atom_id res chain seq x y z
N MET A 1 6.29 18.31 -5.22
CA MET A 1 5.98 16.87 -5.21
C MET A 1 7.12 16.18 -4.47
N ILE A 2 6.90 15.78 -3.22
CA ILE A 2 7.84 14.86 -2.54
C ILE A 2 7.77 13.56 -3.33
N GLY A 3 8.84 13.18 -4.03
CA GLY A 3 8.78 12.04 -4.95
C GLY A 3 8.37 10.78 -4.21
N PHE A 4 7.50 9.92 -4.76
CA PHE A 4 7.23 8.60 -4.18
C PHE A 4 8.50 7.78 -3.97
N GLN A 5 9.59 8.14 -4.67
CA GLN A 5 10.94 7.69 -4.36
C GLN A 5 11.27 7.83 -2.86
N GLU A 6 10.91 8.92 -2.17
CA GLU A 6 11.15 9.04 -0.71
C GLU A 6 10.29 8.07 0.13
N ILE A 7 9.09 7.72 -0.35
CA ILE A 7 8.23 6.67 0.25
C ILE A 7 8.85 5.29 0.01
N LEU A 8 9.44 5.06 -1.17
CA LEU A 8 10.14 3.82 -1.55
C LEU A 8 11.54 3.69 -0.94
N HIS A 9 12.20 4.79 -0.60
CA HIS A 9 13.50 4.80 0.08
C HIS A 9 13.37 4.90 1.61
N GLY A 10 12.13 4.96 2.10
CA GLY A 10 11.74 4.81 3.51
C GLY A 10 12.72 5.42 4.49
N ASN A 11 12.76 6.76 4.64
CA ASN A 11 13.48 7.48 5.69
C ASN A 11 14.63 6.69 6.36
N ASN A 12 15.68 6.38 5.60
CA ASN A 12 17.02 6.50 6.16
C ASN A 12 17.34 8.00 6.16
N VAL A 13 16.72 8.73 7.09
CA VAL A 13 17.30 10.01 7.50
C VAL A 13 18.56 9.60 8.24
N ASN A 14 19.69 9.69 7.54
CA ASN A 14 21.00 9.61 8.15
C ASN A 14 21.02 10.71 9.22
N ILE A 15 20.94 10.31 10.50
CA ILE A 15 21.14 11.19 11.64
C ILE A 15 22.62 11.56 11.63
N THR A 16 22.96 12.57 10.83
CA THR A 16 24.27 13.25 10.92
C THR A 16 24.25 14.70 10.45
N GLU A 17 23.15 15.23 9.90
CA GLU A 17 23.08 16.63 9.45
C GLU A 17 22.12 17.53 10.26
N ILE A 18 21.92 17.25 11.55
CA ILE A 18 21.32 18.23 12.50
C ILE A 18 22.32 18.59 13.63
N LEU A 19 23.62 18.61 13.32
CA LEU A 19 24.64 19.21 14.20
C LEU A 19 25.71 19.99 13.42
N ALA A 20 25.30 20.76 12.42
CA ALA A 20 26.18 21.74 11.78
C ALA A 20 25.37 22.93 11.27
N ASP A 21 24.90 23.77 12.20
CA ASP A 21 25.07 25.23 12.13
C ASP A 21 24.32 25.90 13.29
N GLY A 22 25.09 26.57 14.14
CA GLY A 22 24.63 27.19 15.38
C GLY A 22 25.79 27.80 16.13
N ASP A 23 26.26 28.91 15.58
CA ASP A 23 27.46 29.70 15.85
C ASP A 23 27.65 30.18 17.31
N GLU A 24 28.93 30.30 17.67
CA GLU A 24 29.62 31.09 18.70
C GLU A 24 28.91 31.63 19.97
N SER A 25 29.48 31.33 21.16
CA SER A 25 30.42 32.24 21.86
C SER A 25 30.67 31.91 23.37
N ASN A 26 31.96 31.93 23.73
CA ASN A 26 32.58 32.47 24.96
C ASN A 26 32.21 31.92 26.36
N ASN A 27 33.13 31.17 26.99
CA ASN A 27 34.19 31.69 27.89
C ASN A 27 34.48 30.80 29.14
N SER A 28 35.78 30.50 29.33
CA SER A 28 36.56 30.32 30.57
C SER A 28 36.08 29.44 31.74
N GLY A 29 36.96 28.53 32.18
CA GLY A 29 37.06 28.14 33.60
C GLY A 29 37.54 26.71 33.90
N ASP A 30 38.87 26.55 33.92
CA ASP A 30 39.73 25.78 34.84
C ASP A 30 39.33 24.47 35.58
N GLU A 31 40.37 23.63 35.69
CA GLU A 31 40.76 22.65 36.73
C GLU A 31 40.25 21.18 36.72
N ASN A 32 41.18 20.30 36.27
CA ASN A 32 41.73 19.08 36.90
C ASN A 32 40.87 18.27 37.87
N VAL A 33 40.67 16.96 37.60
CA VAL A 33 40.94 15.86 38.57
C VAL A 33 41.20 14.54 37.81
N ASP A 34 42.35 13.92 38.07
CA ASP A 34 42.75 12.56 37.69
C ASP A 34 41.90 11.48 38.39
N SER A 35 41.61 10.35 37.71
CA SER A 35 41.36 9.06 38.36
C SER A 35 41.49 7.91 37.36
N ASP A 36 42.46 7.04 37.65
CA ASP A 36 42.84 5.83 36.94
C ASP A 36 41.82 4.68 37.04
N ASP A 37 41.84 3.87 35.97
CA ASP A 37 41.84 2.40 35.91
C ASP A 37 40.60 1.60 36.39
N SER A 38 40.02 0.84 35.46
CA SER A 38 39.78 -0.62 35.54
C SER A 38 38.76 -1.07 34.50
N GLY A 39 39.08 -2.07 33.65
CA GLY A 39 38.06 -2.95 33.06
C GLY A 39 38.24 -3.33 31.59
N ASP A 40 39.14 -4.30 31.36
CA ASP A 40 39.07 -5.40 30.39
C ASP A 40 37.65 -5.73 29.84
N ASP A 41 37.46 -5.79 28.52
CA ASP A 41 37.47 -7.06 27.75
C ASP A 41 37.08 -6.80 26.28
N GLY A 42 37.61 -7.64 25.38
CA GLY A 42 37.59 -7.45 23.94
C GLY A 42 36.24 -7.64 23.25
N GLY A 43 36.21 -7.23 21.98
CA GLY A 43 35.12 -7.57 21.07
C GLY A 43 35.26 -6.82 19.76
N ALA A 44 35.43 -7.56 18.67
CA ALA A 44 35.62 -7.05 17.34
C ALA A 44 34.49 -6.09 16.91
N ASP A 45 34.89 -5.08 16.13
CA ASP A 45 34.03 -4.17 15.39
C ASP A 45 33.29 -4.97 14.30
N GLU A 46 32.26 -5.73 14.71
CA GLU A 46 31.23 -6.22 13.80
C GLU A 46 30.24 -5.08 13.62
N SER A 47 30.39 -4.39 12.48
CA SER A 47 29.35 -3.57 11.89
C SER A 47 28.05 -4.38 11.83
N SER A 48 27.22 -4.23 12.85
CA SER A 48 25.87 -4.77 12.87
C SER A 48 25.05 -3.97 11.88
N ILE A 49 25.06 -4.45 10.63
CA ILE A 49 24.07 -4.10 9.63
C ILE A 49 22.72 -4.40 10.29
N SER A 50 21.94 -3.35 10.55
CA SER A 50 20.62 -3.39 11.16
C SER A 50 19.77 -4.49 10.51
N ALA A 51 19.32 -5.44 11.33
CA ALA A 51 18.53 -6.61 10.95
C ALA A 51 17.10 -6.29 10.47
N ASP A 52 16.75 -5.01 10.30
CA ASP A 52 15.36 -4.59 10.08
C ASP A 52 14.87 -4.71 8.63
N ASN A 53 15.73 -5.10 7.68
CA ASN A 53 15.38 -5.11 6.25
C ASN A 53 15.12 -6.50 5.64
N TYR A 54 15.21 -7.58 6.42
CA TYR A 54 15.14 -8.96 5.88
C TYR A 54 13.85 -9.76 6.15
N ASP A 55 12.91 -9.27 6.97
CA ASP A 55 11.90 -10.17 7.57
C ASP A 55 10.48 -10.12 6.97
N ASN A 56 10.23 -9.36 5.91
CA ASN A 56 8.91 -9.32 5.27
C ASN A 56 8.86 -10.17 4.00
N ILE A 57 9.26 -11.45 4.09
CA ILE A 57 9.12 -12.39 2.98
C ILE A 57 7.62 -12.66 2.77
N VAL A 58 7.07 -12.11 1.69
CA VAL A 58 5.68 -12.34 1.30
C VAL A 58 5.65 -13.43 0.23
N LEU A 59 5.25 -14.63 0.62
CA LEU A 59 5.21 -15.79 -0.27
C LEU A 59 3.97 -15.77 -1.15
N MET A 60 4.16 -16.15 -2.40
CA MET A 60 3.08 -16.37 -3.35
C MET A 60 2.39 -17.72 -3.08
N ARG A 61 1.07 -17.74 -3.18
CA ARG A 61 0.28 -18.97 -3.40
C ARG A 61 -0.58 -18.85 -4.66
N PRO A 62 -0.75 -19.93 -5.44
CA PRO A 62 -1.77 -19.94 -6.49
C PRO A 62 -3.17 -19.95 -5.86
N PHE A 63 -4.15 -19.35 -6.53
CA PHE A 63 -5.54 -19.39 -6.07
C PHE A 63 -6.13 -20.82 -6.18
N ASN A 64 -5.93 -21.49 -7.31
CA ASN A 64 -6.26 -22.89 -7.51
C ASN A 64 -5.27 -23.59 -8.46
N THR A 65 -5.31 -24.91 -8.53
CA THR A 65 -4.52 -25.67 -9.50
C THR A 65 -4.95 -25.30 -10.93
N ASN A 66 -4.06 -24.67 -11.69
CA ASN A 66 -4.30 -24.09 -13.03
C ASN A 66 -4.96 -22.70 -13.07
N SER A 67 -5.15 -22.02 -11.94
CA SER A 67 -5.53 -20.60 -11.99
C SER A 67 -4.38 -19.78 -12.53
N MET A 68 -4.65 -18.93 -13.53
CA MET A 68 -3.74 -17.83 -13.89
C MET A 68 -3.95 -16.65 -12.93
N VAL A 69 -4.04 -16.97 -11.63
CA VAL A 69 -4.28 -16.06 -10.51
C VAL A 69 -3.35 -16.43 -9.37
N TRP A 70 -2.62 -15.44 -8.87
CA TRP A 70 -1.58 -15.57 -7.86
C TRP A 70 -1.84 -14.57 -6.74
N ILE A 71 -1.63 -15.01 -5.51
CA ILE A 71 -1.95 -14.25 -4.30
C ILE A 71 -0.71 -14.17 -3.43
N TRP A 72 -0.36 -12.96 -3.01
CA TRP A 72 0.66 -12.67 -2.00
C TRP A 72 -0.05 -12.12 -0.76
N GLU A 73 0.07 -12.83 0.36
CA GLU A 73 -0.52 -12.46 1.64
C GLU A 73 0.58 -12.02 2.58
N PHE A 74 0.51 -10.78 3.03
CA PHE A 74 1.47 -10.24 3.98
C PHE A 74 1.27 -10.89 5.36
N PRO A 75 2.32 -10.93 6.20
CA PRO A 75 2.18 -11.32 7.60
C PRO A 75 1.11 -10.51 8.35
N TYR A 76 0.49 -11.11 9.38
CA TYR A 76 -0.55 -10.49 10.21
C TYR A 76 -0.22 -9.05 10.66
N ASN A 77 1.03 -8.80 11.04
CA ASN A 77 1.50 -7.51 11.53
C ASN A 77 1.65 -6.45 10.43
N ILE A 78 1.30 -6.76 9.18
CA ILE A 78 1.33 -5.82 8.06
C ILE A 78 -0.07 -5.73 7.45
N SER A 79 -0.92 -4.93 8.07
CA SER A 79 -2.19 -4.45 7.51
C SER A 79 -2.42 -3.01 7.94
N GLN A 80 -3.38 -2.31 7.35
CA GLN A 80 -3.77 -0.97 7.80
C GLN A 80 -4.10 -0.93 9.29
N SER A 81 -4.60 -2.03 9.86
CA SER A 81 -5.04 -2.12 11.25
C SER A 81 -3.97 -2.58 12.23
N THR A 82 -2.87 -3.18 11.77
CA THR A 82 -1.87 -3.85 12.64
C THR A 82 -0.45 -3.35 12.43
N TYR A 83 -0.18 -2.67 11.31
CA TYR A 83 1.17 -2.22 10.98
C TYR A 83 1.74 -1.29 12.04
N GLN A 84 3.01 -1.55 12.43
CA GLN A 84 3.73 -0.84 13.49
C GLN A 84 3.00 -0.84 14.85
N GLY A 85 2.33 -1.95 15.20
CA GLY A 85 1.66 -2.12 16.50
C GLY A 85 0.34 -1.36 16.61
N ARG A 86 -0.20 -0.86 15.50
CA ARG A 86 -1.50 -0.20 15.45
C ARG A 86 -2.63 -1.16 15.86
N ASN A 87 -3.73 -0.61 16.37
CA ASN A 87 -4.96 -1.34 16.65
C ASN A 87 -6.17 -0.68 15.95
N GLY A 88 -6.43 -1.12 14.73
CA GLY A 88 -7.53 -0.66 13.89
C GLY A 88 -7.19 0.54 13.01
N SER A 89 -7.89 0.68 11.87
CA SER A 89 -7.76 1.82 10.98
C SER A 89 -8.97 1.97 10.07
N ASN A 90 -9.29 3.22 9.72
CA ASN A 90 -10.31 3.61 8.74
C ASN A 90 -9.68 4.31 7.51
N ALA A 91 -8.36 4.16 7.31
CA ALA A 91 -7.61 4.87 6.28
C ALA A 91 -7.60 4.16 4.90
N CYS A 92 -8.36 3.07 4.72
CA CYS A 92 -8.32 2.21 3.53
C CYS A 92 -8.40 2.98 2.20
N SER A 93 -9.33 3.93 2.07
CA SER A 93 -9.48 4.72 0.85
C SER A 93 -8.27 5.62 0.57
N ILE A 94 -7.63 6.18 1.61
CA ILE A 94 -6.42 7.00 1.45
C ILE A 94 -5.25 6.10 1.04
N ILE A 95 -5.09 4.97 1.73
CA ILE A 95 -4.01 3.99 1.45
C ILE A 95 -4.12 3.49 0.01
N ALA A 96 -5.32 3.11 -0.45
CA ALA A 96 -5.55 2.61 -1.80
C ALA A 96 -5.19 3.67 -2.88
N LEU A 97 -5.50 4.94 -2.63
CA LEU A 97 -5.11 6.05 -3.52
C LEU A 97 -3.60 6.28 -3.55
N LEU A 98 -2.93 6.22 -2.38
CA LEU A 98 -1.47 6.35 -2.33
C LEU A 98 -0.77 5.20 -3.04
N ILE A 99 -1.28 3.97 -2.92
CA ILE A 99 -0.75 2.83 -3.68
C ILE A 99 -0.94 3.05 -5.18
N ALA A 100 -2.11 3.55 -5.61
CA ALA A 100 -2.38 3.85 -7.01
C ALA A 100 -1.40 4.90 -7.57
N GLU A 101 -1.19 5.99 -6.83
CA GLU A 101 -0.21 7.03 -7.17
C GLU A 101 1.20 6.47 -7.26
N GLY A 102 1.61 5.64 -6.30
CA GLY A 102 2.94 5.03 -6.31
C GLY A 102 3.15 4.10 -7.49
N ILE A 103 2.16 3.27 -7.84
CA ILE A 103 2.22 2.41 -9.04
C ILE A 103 2.37 3.28 -10.30
N HIS A 104 1.59 4.36 -10.39
CA HIS A 104 1.64 5.29 -11.52
C HIS A 104 3.02 5.95 -11.65
N GLN A 105 3.56 6.50 -10.56
CA GLN A 105 4.84 7.22 -10.59
C GLN A 105 6.05 6.34 -10.88
N VAL A 106 6.07 5.10 -10.41
CA VAL A 106 7.26 4.23 -10.53
C VAL A 106 7.10 3.09 -11.54
N ASN A 107 5.95 3.03 -12.22
CA ASN A 107 5.62 1.99 -13.21
C ASN A 107 5.95 0.59 -12.67
N CYS A 108 5.52 0.31 -11.44
CA CYS A 108 5.86 -0.92 -10.73
C CYS A 108 5.09 -2.10 -11.32
N ASP A 109 5.73 -2.85 -12.21
CA ASP A 109 5.13 -4.04 -12.79
C ASP A 109 5.26 -5.28 -11.88
N LEU A 110 4.31 -6.21 -11.96
CA LEU A 110 4.33 -7.47 -11.24
C LEU A 110 4.15 -8.66 -12.20
N ASP A 111 5.07 -9.61 -12.16
CA ASP A 111 5.04 -10.83 -12.98
C ASP A 111 4.76 -12.09 -12.13
N PRO A 112 3.98 -13.06 -12.64
CA PRO A 112 3.68 -14.31 -11.95
C PRO A 112 4.88 -15.24 -11.71
N SER A 113 6.01 -15.02 -12.38
CA SER A 113 7.25 -15.80 -12.15
C SER A 113 7.87 -15.54 -10.78
N HIS A 114 7.45 -14.50 -10.08
CA HIS A 114 7.94 -14.17 -8.74
C HIS A 114 7.25 -15.02 -7.67
N ALA A 115 7.95 -16.04 -7.17
CA ALA A 115 7.48 -16.83 -6.02
C ALA A 115 7.41 -16.01 -4.71
N ILE A 116 8.15 -14.90 -4.64
CA ILE A 116 8.21 -13.96 -3.52
C ILE A 116 7.82 -12.58 -4.04
N LEU A 117 7.00 -11.83 -3.31
CA LEU A 117 6.64 -10.48 -3.73
C LEU A 117 7.91 -9.62 -3.82
N PRO A 118 8.18 -8.93 -4.95
CA PRO A 118 9.37 -8.12 -5.09
C PRO A 118 9.49 -7.03 -4.02
N THR A 119 10.71 -6.75 -3.56
CA THR A 119 10.97 -5.72 -2.54
C THR A 119 10.31 -4.37 -2.85
N PRO A 120 10.33 -3.84 -4.09
CA PRO A 120 9.65 -2.57 -4.39
C PRO A 120 8.15 -2.60 -4.08
N TRP A 121 7.47 -3.74 -4.30
CA TRP A 121 6.06 -3.92 -3.96
C TRP A 121 5.83 -3.96 -2.45
N VAL A 122 6.67 -4.71 -1.73
CA VAL A 122 6.62 -4.77 -0.26
C VAL A 122 6.80 -3.36 0.33
N THR A 123 7.81 -2.63 -0.15
CA THR A 123 8.08 -1.26 0.33
C THR A 123 6.96 -0.30 -0.03
N LEU A 124 6.42 -0.37 -1.25
CA LEU A 124 5.30 0.46 -1.67
C LEU A 124 4.06 0.26 -0.79
N VAL A 125 3.63 -1.00 -0.59
CA VAL A 125 2.44 -1.31 0.22
C VAL A 125 2.65 -0.89 1.68
N CYS A 126 3.78 -1.26 2.29
CA CYS A 126 4.10 -0.89 3.67
C CYS A 126 4.18 0.64 3.87
N GLY A 127 4.89 1.33 2.96
CA GLY A 127 5.03 2.79 2.98
C GLY A 127 3.69 3.49 2.86
N CYS A 128 2.82 3.06 1.94
CA CYS A 128 1.49 3.63 1.77
C CYS A 128 0.56 3.34 2.95
N ILE A 129 0.65 2.16 3.58
CA ILE A 129 -0.09 1.86 4.82
C ILE A 129 0.33 2.82 5.93
N LYS A 130 1.64 3.01 6.13
CA LYS A 130 2.19 3.92 7.15
C LYS A 130 1.72 5.35 6.91
N GLU A 131 1.94 5.87 5.71
CA GLU A 131 1.62 7.26 5.38
C GLU A 131 0.12 7.52 5.33
N GLY A 132 -0.68 6.59 4.78
CA GLY A 132 -2.14 6.72 4.74
C GLY A 132 -2.76 6.72 6.14
N ASN A 133 -2.27 5.87 7.05
CA ASN A 133 -2.67 5.91 8.46
C ASN A 133 -2.29 7.25 9.11
N ALA A 134 -1.08 7.75 8.88
CA ALA A 134 -0.62 9.01 9.44
C ALA A 134 -1.45 10.22 8.93
N LEU A 135 -1.79 10.24 7.64
CA LEU A 135 -2.67 11.26 7.04
C LEU A 135 -4.07 11.23 7.65
N TYR A 136 -4.63 10.03 7.82
CA TYR A 136 -5.94 9.86 8.45
C TYR A 136 -5.93 10.38 9.89
N ASP A 137 -4.92 10.01 10.69
CA ASP A 137 -4.84 10.40 12.09
C ASP A 137 -4.67 11.91 12.28
N ARG A 138 -3.83 12.56 11.45
CA ARG A 138 -3.68 14.02 11.45
C ARG A 138 -4.98 14.75 11.13
N SER A 139 -5.81 14.16 10.28
CA SER A 139 -7.07 14.77 9.84
C SER A 139 -8.26 14.35 10.69
N ARG A 140 -8.11 13.39 11.61
CA ARG A 140 -9.22 12.68 12.27
C ARG A 140 -10.26 13.59 12.92
N ALA A 141 -9.85 14.73 13.47
CA ALA A 141 -10.75 15.68 14.12
C ALA A 141 -11.71 16.39 13.15
N SER A 142 -11.33 16.55 11.88
CA SER A 142 -12.15 17.20 10.85
C SER A 142 -12.90 16.21 9.95
N LEU A 143 -12.61 14.91 10.09
CA LEU A 143 -13.23 13.86 9.28
C LEU A 143 -14.60 13.44 9.82
N PRO A 144 -15.50 12.97 8.93
CA PRO A 144 -16.79 12.44 9.36
C PRO A 144 -16.60 11.16 10.19
N GLN A 145 -17.57 10.88 11.07
CA GLN A 145 -17.62 9.62 11.84
C GLN A 145 -18.11 8.43 11.00
N ARG A 146 -17.64 8.32 9.75
CA ARG A 146 -17.91 7.22 8.82
C ARG A 146 -16.68 6.98 7.93
N TYR A 147 -16.68 5.88 7.18
CA TYR A 147 -15.67 5.65 6.15
C TYR A 147 -15.69 6.77 5.10
N LEU A 148 -14.50 7.12 4.62
CA LEU A 148 -14.30 8.14 3.60
C LEU A 148 -14.67 7.59 2.22
N SER A 149 -15.41 8.38 1.47
CA SER A 149 -15.54 8.20 0.02
C SER A 149 -14.17 8.40 -0.67
N ALA A 150 -14.07 7.97 -1.93
CA ALA A 150 -12.86 8.18 -2.74
C ALA A 150 -12.49 9.67 -2.85
N ALA A 151 -13.47 10.54 -3.10
CA ALA A 151 -13.24 11.99 -3.20
C ALA A 151 -12.78 12.61 -1.88
N GLU A 152 -13.36 12.19 -0.74
CA GLU A 152 -12.91 12.65 0.58
C GLU A 152 -11.50 12.17 0.90
N ALA A 153 -11.18 10.92 0.56
CA ALA A 153 -9.83 10.39 0.74
C ALA A 153 -8.80 11.12 -0.11
N ALA A 154 -9.14 11.50 -1.35
CA ALA A 154 -8.29 12.31 -2.22
C ALA A 154 -8.05 13.71 -1.63
N MET A 155 -9.09 14.36 -1.09
CA MET A 155 -8.92 15.64 -0.39
C MET A 155 -7.98 15.54 0.83
N VAL A 156 -8.02 14.41 1.55
CA VAL A 156 -7.12 14.16 2.69
C VAL A 156 -5.69 13.87 2.22
N ALA A 157 -5.53 13.17 1.10
CA ALA A 157 -4.22 12.93 0.50
C ALA A 157 -3.56 14.24 0.04
N GLY A 158 -4.37 15.21 -0.44
CA GLY A 158 -3.90 16.54 -0.85
C GLY A 158 -2.78 16.44 -1.87
N ASP A 159 -1.70 17.19 -1.67
CA ASP A 159 -0.54 17.26 -2.56
C ASP A 159 0.25 15.94 -2.72
N ARG A 160 -0.16 14.87 -2.02
CA ARG A 160 0.39 13.52 -2.17
C ARG A 160 -0.26 12.72 -3.30
N LEU A 161 -1.33 13.23 -3.90
CA LEU A 161 -2.10 12.56 -4.94
C LEU A 161 -2.31 13.55 -6.10
N ASP A 162 -1.80 13.23 -7.28
CA ASP A 162 -2.01 14.01 -8.50
C ASP A 162 -2.94 13.25 -9.44
N ALA A 163 -4.17 13.03 -8.96
CA ALA A 163 -5.18 12.24 -9.64
C ALA A 163 -6.56 12.88 -9.57
N SER A 164 -7.31 12.70 -10.65
CA SER A 164 -8.75 12.96 -10.70
C SER A 164 -9.52 11.72 -10.24
N ILE A 165 -10.53 11.94 -9.40
CA ILE A 165 -11.42 10.90 -8.89
C ILE A 165 -12.77 11.02 -9.59
N ASP A 166 -13.17 9.97 -10.29
CA ASP A 166 -14.44 9.95 -11.02
C ASP A 166 -15.64 9.77 -10.09
N GLN A 167 -16.83 9.92 -10.66
CA GLN A 167 -18.06 9.66 -9.92
C GLN A 167 -18.21 8.15 -9.63
N PRO A 168 -18.67 7.77 -8.42
CA PRO A 168 -18.85 6.37 -8.08
C PRO A 168 -19.90 5.69 -8.97
N LEU A 169 -19.51 4.60 -9.62
CA LEU A 169 -20.39 3.76 -10.41
C LEU A 169 -20.96 2.62 -9.53
N PRO A 170 -22.29 2.44 -9.48
CA PRO A 170 -22.90 1.32 -8.78
C PRO A 170 -22.60 0.02 -9.53
N VAL A 171 -21.98 -0.94 -8.85
CA VAL A 171 -21.68 -2.26 -9.42
C VAL A 171 -22.08 -3.39 -8.47
N ARG A 172 -22.43 -4.53 -9.04
CA ARG A 172 -22.53 -5.81 -8.34
C ARG A 172 -21.45 -6.74 -8.86
N VAL A 173 -21.14 -7.78 -8.10
CA VAL A 173 -20.22 -8.80 -8.59
C VAL A 173 -20.81 -9.50 -9.84
N SER A 174 -22.09 -9.83 -9.80
CA SER A 174 -22.87 -10.32 -10.94
C SER A 174 -24.18 -9.55 -11.07
N ASP A 175 -24.56 -9.24 -12.31
CA ASP A 175 -25.79 -8.51 -12.64
C ASP A 175 -26.18 -8.83 -14.09
N PRO A 176 -27.49 -8.88 -14.44
CA PRO A 176 -27.91 -9.09 -15.82
C PRO A 176 -27.45 -8.01 -16.79
N HIS A 177 -27.25 -6.77 -16.32
CA HIS A 177 -26.75 -5.68 -17.13
C HIS A 177 -25.21 -5.64 -17.05
N PRO A 178 -24.48 -5.95 -18.14
CA PRO A 178 -23.03 -6.10 -18.06
C PRO A 178 -22.30 -4.87 -17.49
N PRO A 179 -22.62 -3.62 -17.88
CA PRO A 179 -21.98 -2.44 -17.29
C PRO A 179 -22.11 -2.28 -15.77
N SER A 180 -23.11 -2.90 -15.12
CA SER A 180 -23.22 -2.93 -13.66
C SER A 180 -22.49 -4.11 -13.01
N THR A 181 -21.70 -4.88 -13.76
CA THR A 181 -20.92 -6.00 -13.22
C THR A 181 -19.47 -5.62 -12.96
N LEU A 182 -18.91 -6.13 -11.86
CA LEU A 182 -17.48 -6.01 -11.55
C LEU A 182 -16.63 -6.54 -12.70
N ARG A 183 -16.98 -7.70 -13.26
CA ARG A 183 -16.28 -8.30 -14.40
C ARG A 183 -16.17 -7.34 -15.58
N TYR A 184 -17.27 -6.69 -15.97
CA TYR A 184 -17.26 -5.74 -17.08
C TYR A 184 -16.35 -4.55 -16.78
N GLN A 185 -16.45 -3.97 -15.58
CA GLN A 185 -15.62 -2.84 -15.20
C GLN A 185 -14.12 -3.18 -15.18
N LEU A 186 -13.75 -4.39 -14.76
CA LEU A 186 -12.37 -4.86 -14.82
C LEU A 186 -11.87 -5.04 -16.26
N LEU A 187 -12.72 -5.51 -17.18
CA LEU A 187 -12.37 -5.60 -18.60
C LEU A 187 -12.17 -4.21 -19.22
N GLU A 188 -13.04 -3.25 -18.90
CA GLU A 188 -12.90 -1.86 -19.33
C GLU A 188 -11.66 -1.20 -18.73
N LEU A 189 -11.31 -1.50 -17.47
CA LEU A 189 -10.07 -1.02 -16.85
C LEU A 189 -8.82 -1.45 -17.64
N CYS A 190 -8.88 -2.59 -18.32
CA CYS A 190 -7.83 -3.12 -19.18
C CYS A 190 -7.99 -2.79 -20.68
N SER A 191 -8.97 -1.96 -21.08
CA SER A 191 -9.21 -1.67 -22.50
C SER A 191 -8.11 -0.79 -23.11
N ASN A 192 -7.49 0.05 -22.28
CA ASN A 192 -6.44 1.00 -22.66
C ASN A 192 -5.07 0.32 -22.74
N GLN A 193 -4.10 0.96 -23.39
CA GLN A 193 -2.72 0.47 -23.41
C GLN A 193 -1.92 0.87 -22.16
N CYS A 194 -2.38 1.91 -21.46
CA CYS A 194 -1.74 2.43 -20.26
C CYS A 194 -2.27 1.78 -18.99
N ILE A 195 -1.51 1.94 -17.89
CA ILE A 195 -1.96 1.56 -16.55
C ILE A 195 -3.21 2.36 -16.19
N SER A 196 -4.27 1.68 -15.76
CA SER A 196 -5.51 2.30 -15.30
C SER A 196 -5.85 1.80 -13.90
N CYS A 197 -6.31 2.70 -13.03
CA CYS A 197 -6.60 2.40 -11.64
C CYS A 197 -8.07 2.65 -11.30
N ALA A 198 -8.62 1.84 -10.40
CA ALA A 198 -9.94 2.07 -9.86
C ALA A 198 -10.04 1.59 -8.41
N LEU A 199 -10.80 2.29 -7.59
CA LEU A 199 -11.16 1.84 -6.26
C LEU A 199 -12.44 1.03 -6.32
N PHE A 200 -12.52 -0.03 -5.52
CA PHE A 200 -13.77 -0.73 -5.26
C PHE A 200 -14.10 -0.64 -3.78
N ILE A 201 -15.21 0.03 -3.47
CA ILE A 201 -15.69 0.28 -2.12
C ILE A 201 -16.88 -0.63 -1.84
N VAL A 202 -16.70 -1.60 -0.94
CA VAL A 202 -17.68 -2.65 -0.65
C VAL A 202 -17.60 -3.07 0.82
N ASN A 203 -18.75 -3.25 1.48
CA ASN A 203 -18.84 -3.73 2.86
C ASN A 203 -17.94 -2.98 3.86
N GLY A 204 -17.76 -1.66 3.69
CA GLY A 204 -16.90 -0.83 4.55
C GLY A 204 -15.39 -0.96 4.27
N LYS A 205 -15.00 -1.72 3.24
CA LYS A 205 -13.63 -1.85 2.75
C LYS A 205 -13.46 -1.05 1.46
N THR A 206 -12.25 -0.54 1.25
CA THR A 206 -11.80 0.01 -0.03
C THR A 206 -10.58 -0.77 -0.49
N VAL A 207 -10.63 -1.31 -1.70
CA VAL A 207 -9.51 -1.99 -2.36
C VAL A 207 -9.16 -1.31 -3.66
N LEU A 208 -7.93 -1.48 -4.12
CA LEU A 208 -7.44 -0.96 -5.39
C LEU A 208 -7.46 -2.05 -6.45
N PHE A 209 -8.04 -1.77 -7.61
CA PHE A 209 -7.82 -2.51 -8.85
C PHE A 209 -6.89 -1.74 -9.77
N VAL A 210 -6.00 -2.48 -10.46
CA VAL A 210 -5.10 -1.92 -11.47
C VAL A 210 -5.14 -2.80 -12.72
N GLY A 211 -5.42 -2.18 -13.86
CA GLY A 211 -5.28 -2.79 -15.17
C GLY A 211 -3.92 -2.43 -15.78
N PHE A 212 -3.08 -3.41 -16.04
CA PHE A 212 -1.82 -3.23 -16.76
C PHE A 212 -2.04 -3.53 -18.24
N GLY A 213 -2.62 -2.54 -18.93
CA GLY A 213 -3.03 -2.68 -20.33
C GLY A 213 -3.94 -3.89 -20.55
N LYS A 214 -3.76 -4.58 -21.69
CA LYS A 214 -4.58 -5.72 -22.11
C LYS A 214 -4.09 -7.08 -21.58
N GLU A 215 -3.20 -7.09 -20.60
CA GLU A 215 -2.48 -8.31 -20.20
C GLU A 215 -2.96 -8.88 -18.85
N LYS A 216 -2.99 -8.03 -17.82
CA LYS A 216 -3.17 -8.48 -16.43
C LYS A 216 -3.89 -7.45 -15.57
N LEU A 217 -4.57 -8.00 -14.58
CA LEU A 217 -5.30 -7.31 -13.54
C LEU A 217 -4.62 -7.54 -12.20
N LEU A 218 -4.59 -6.51 -11.38
CA LEU A 218 -4.11 -6.55 -10.02
C LEU A 218 -5.20 -6.09 -9.07
N LEU A 219 -5.28 -6.70 -7.89
CA LEU A 219 -5.96 -6.16 -6.72
C LEU A 219 -4.94 -5.94 -5.62
N VAL A 220 -5.05 -4.81 -4.90
CA VAL A 220 -4.34 -4.56 -3.66
C VAL A 220 -5.35 -4.26 -2.55
N ASP A 221 -5.31 -5.07 -1.49
CA ASP A 221 -6.11 -4.89 -0.28
C ASP A 221 -5.18 -4.61 0.90
N SER A 222 -5.44 -3.54 1.65
CA SER A 222 -4.66 -3.18 2.83
C SER A 222 -5.27 -3.69 4.14
N HIS A 223 -6.44 -4.32 4.10
CA HIS A 223 -7.12 -4.84 5.28
C HIS A 223 -6.42 -6.08 5.85
N LEU A 224 -6.85 -6.45 7.05
CA LEU A 224 -6.49 -7.70 7.70
C LEU A 224 -7.44 -8.81 7.23
N HIS A 225 -6.89 -9.99 6.91
CA HIS A 225 -7.60 -11.17 6.44
C HIS A 225 -7.33 -12.36 7.37
N GLU A 226 -8.15 -12.52 8.41
CA GLU A 226 -8.00 -13.58 9.41
C GLU A 226 -6.61 -13.58 10.09
N GLN A 227 -5.74 -14.52 9.70
CA GLN A 227 -4.36 -14.65 10.19
C GLN A 227 -3.33 -13.93 9.31
N ASN A 228 -3.77 -13.36 8.19
CA ASN A 228 -2.94 -12.67 7.21
C ASN A 228 -3.19 -11.17 7.24
N GLY A 229 -2.17 -10.41 6.86
CA GLY A 229 -2.20 -8.97 6.68
C GLY A 229 -2.81 -8.55 5.35
N ALA A 230 -2.29 -7.45 4.80
CA ALA A 230 -2.58 -6.96 3.46
C ALA A 230 -2.38 -8.05 2.39
N MET A 231 -2.95 -7.83 1.21
CA MET A 231 -2.96 -8.81 0.14
C MET A 231 -2.76 -8.14 -1.22
N VAL A 232 -2.03 -8.82 -2.09
CA VAL A 232 -1.91 -8.50 -3.50
C VAL A 232 -2.37 -9.71 -4.30
N ILE A 233 -3.29 -9.51 -5.25
CA ILE A 233 -3.76 -10.55 -6.17
C ILE A 233 -3.38 -10.12 -7.59
N LEU A 234 -2.74 -11.00 -8.35
CA LEU A 234 -2.47 -10.81 -9.77
C LEU A 234 -3.25 -11.85 -10.56
N GLY A 235 -3.90 -11.44 -11.65
CA GLY A 235 -4.56 -12.34 -12.59
C GLY A 235 -4.30 -11.97 -14.04
N LYS A 236 -4.23 -12.97 -14.92
CA LYS A 236 -4.23 -12.71 -16.38
C LYS A 236 -5.63 -12.35 -16.85
N LEU A 237 -5.73 -11.35 -17.73
CA LEU A 237 -7.02 -10.85 -18.23
C LEU A 237 -7.83 -11.92 -18.96
N CYS A 238 -7.17 -12.85 -19.67
CA CYS A 238 -7.82 -13.99 -20.33
C CYS A 238 -8.52 -14.95 -19.36
N ASN A 239 -8.28 -14.81 -18.05
CA ASN A 239 -8.85 -15.64 -17.00
C ASN A 239 -9.58 -14.77 -15.95
N VAL A 240 -10.21 -13.68 -16.39
CA VAL A 240 -10.91 -12.70 -15.52
C VAL A 240 -11.95 -13.35 -14.60
N ASP A 241 -12.61 -14.43 -15.03
CA ASP A 241 -13.64 -15.09 -14.22
C ASP A 241 -13.03 -15.73 -12.96
N ASN A 242 -11.86 -16.39 -13.08
CA ASN A 242 -11.14 -16.89 -11.91
C ASN A 242 -10.56 -15.77 -11.05
N PHE A 243 -10.17 -14.65 -11.66
CA PHE A 243 -9.73 -13.48 -10.89
C PHE A 243 -10.88 -12.90 -10.07
N VAL A 244 -12.06 -12.71 -10.66
CA VAL A 244 -13.27 -12.27 -9.95
C VAL A 244 -13.64 -13.26 -8.85
N HIS A 245 -13.53 -14.56 -9.10
CA HIS A 245 -13.78 -15.57 -8.06
C HIS A 245 -12.78 -15.47 -6.89
N ALA A 246 -11.49 -15.25 -7.18
CA ALA A 246 -10.49 -15.01 -6.14
C ALA A 246 -10.80 -13.74 -5.33
N VAL A 247 -11.23 -12.66 -6.00
CA VAL A 247 -11.69 -11.43 -5.33
C VAL A 247 -12.89 -11.72 -4.43
N GLN A 248 -13.86 -12.53 -4.87
CA GLN A 248 -15.03 -12.90 -4.09
C GLN A 248 -14.64 -13.59 -2.78
N GLU A 249 -13.79 -14.60 -2.86
CA GLU A 249 -13.32 -15.33 -1.68
C GLU A 249 -12.49 -14.42 -0.75
N SER A 250 -11.53 -13.68 -1.31
CA SER A 250 -10.63 -12.81 -0.54
C SER A 250 -11.36 -11.68 0.20
N LEU A 251 -12.41 -11.11 -0.41
CA LEU A 251 -13.17 -10.00 0.18
C LEU A 251 -14.37 -10.48 1.00
N GLY A 252 -14.77 -11.75 0.89
CA GLY A 252 -15.98 -12.29 1.50
C GLY A 252 -17.25 -11.71 0.88
N VAL A 253 -17.28 -11.60 -0.45
CA VAL A 253 -18.41 -11.06 -1.22
C VAL A 253 -19.02 -12.12 -2.12
N ASP A 254 -20.33 -12.05 -2.34
CA ASP A 254 -21.09 -12.95 -3.20
C ASP A 254 -21.52 -12.26 -4.51
N ASN A 255 -22.21 -13.00 -5.38
CA ASN A 255 -22.69 -12.49 -6.67
C ASN A 255 -23.61 -11.27 -6.53
N ASP A 256 -24.41 -11.23 -5.47
CA ASP A 256 -25.41 -10.18 -5.25
C ASP A 256 -24.81 -8.95 -4.54
N THR A 257 -23.57 -9.06 -4.06
CA THR A 257 -22.92 -8.00 -3.30
C THR A 257 -22.76 -6.74 -4.13
N PHE A 258 -23.23 -5.63 -3.56
CA PHE A 258 -23.17 -4.30 -4.15
C PHE A 258 -21.95 -3.52 -3.64
N GLY A 259 -21.31 -2.79 -4.53
CA GLY A 259 -20.26 -1.85 -4.18
C GLY A 259 -20.19 -0.67 -5.15
N HIS A 260 -19.30 0.26 -4.87
CA HIS A 260 -19.03 1.40 -5.72
C HIS A 260 -17.67 1.23 -6.39
N PHE A 261 -17.66 1.32 -7.72
CA PHE A 261 -16.44 1.31 -8.53
C PHE A 261 -16.10 2.75 -8.91
N VAL A 262 -14.88 3.20 -8.62
CA VAL A 262 -14.47 4.60 -8.80
C VAL A 262 -13.18 4.63 -9.60
N GLN A 263 -13.23 5.13 -10.84
CA GLN A 263 -12.01 5.29 -11.64
C GLN A 263 -11.12 6.40 -11.09
N VAL A 264 -9.81 6.19 -11.21
CA VAL A 264 -8.75 7.10 -10.80
C VAL A 264 -7.90 7.40 -12.03
N THR A 265 -7.84 8.67 -12.41
CA THR A 265 -7.13 9.13 -13.61
C THR A 265 -5.99 10.05 -13.21
N PHE A 266 -4.76 9.69 -13.56
CA PHE A 266 -3.58 10.51 -13.31
C PHE A 266 -3.33 11.46 -14.49
N GLN A 267 -2.72 12.61 -14.23
CA GLN A 267 -2.30 13.52 -15.29
C GLN A 267 -1.02 13.00 -15.96
N GLU A 268 -0.95 13.05 -17.30
CA GLU A 268 0.25 12.69 -18.08
C GLU A 268 1.31 13.81 -18.09
#